data_AF-A0A658K943-F1
#
_entry.id   AF-A0A658K943-F1
#
_cell.length_a   1.000
_cell.length_b   1.000
_cell.length_c   1.000
_cell.angle_alpha   90.00
_cell.angle_beta   90.00
_cell.angle_gamma   90.00
#
_symmetry.space_group_name_H-M   'P 1'
#
loop_
_entity.id
_entity.type
_entity.pdbx_description
1 polymer ?
#
loop_
_entity_poly.entity_id
_entity_poly.type
_entity_poly.pdbx_seq_one_letter_code
_entity_poly.pdbx_strand_id
1 'polypeptide(L)' 'MVQALQPIMNELPGMLKNFSKPQALGHVELFSGVATAVLLRHTAPLAEADLALLQAFCSKHGAQLWLHGDGEPQP' A
#
# COMPACT_ATOMS: atom_id res chain seq x y z
N MET A 1 8.94 -19.60 -3.03
CA MET A 1 7.86 -18.78 -2.48
C MET A 1 8.47 -17.78 -1.52
N VAL A 2 8.20 -16.48 -1.67
CA VAL A 2 8.81 -15.46 -0.80
C VAL A 2 8.03 -15.42 0.51
N GLN A 3 8.52 -16.15 1.52
CA GLN A 3 7.88 -16.27 2.84
C GLN A 3 7.68 -14.91 3.53
N ALA A 4 8.57 -13.95 3.26
CA ALA A 4 8.50 -12.60 3.81
C ALA A 4 7.23 -11.82 3.40
N LEU A 5 6.61 -12.15 2.25
CA LEU A 5 5.42 -11.46 1.77
C LEU A 5 4.11 -12.09 2.26
N GLN A 6 4.12 -13.35 2.71
CA GLN A 6 2.91 -14.03 3.17
C GLN A 6 2.12 -13.27 4.24
N PRO A 7 2.73 -12.72 5.32
CA PRO A 7 1.98 -11.95 6.31
C PRO A 7 1.37 -10.68 5.70
N ILE A 8 2.12 -9.99 4.83
CA ILE A 8 1.63 -8.78 4.16
C ILE A 8 0.44 -9.13 3.27
N MET A 9 0.53 -10.16 2.44
CA MET A 9 -0.55 -10.60 1.54
C MET A 9 -1.84 -11.00 2.29
N ASN A 10 -1.70 -11.53 3.51
CA ASN A 10 -2.84 -11.95 4.32
C ASN A 10 -3.51 -10.77 5.04
N GLU A 11 -2.72 -9.83 5.58
CA GLU A 11 -3.24 -8.69 6.35
C GLU A 11 -3.70 -7.52 5.46
N LEU A 12 -3.04 -7.30 4.32
CA LEU A 12 -3.26 -6.17 3.43
C LEU A 12 -4.72 -6.06 2.94
N PRO A 13 -5.40 -7.12 2.45
CA PRO A 13 -6.79 -7.01 2.00
C PRO A 13 -7.75 -6.60 3.13
N GLY A 14 -7.49 -7.03 4.36
CA GLY A 14 -8.27 -6.64 5.53
C GLY A 14 -8.09 -5.16 5.85
N MET A 15 -6.85 -4.67 5.81
CA MET A 15 -6.54 -3.26 6.00
C MET A 15 -7.16 -2.37 4.90
N LEU A 16 -7.03 -2.74 3.63
CA LEU A 16 -7.57 -1.96 2.51
C LEU A 16 -9.10 -1.85 2.54
N LYS A 17 -9.79 -2.87 3.08
CA LYS A 17 -11.24 -2.82 3.29
C LYS A 17 -11.67 -1.82 4.37
N ASN A 18 -10.78 -1.47 5.29
CA ASN A 18 -11.06 -0.50 6.35
C ASN A 18 -10.83 0.96 5.89
N PHE A 19 -10.40 1.17 4.64
CA PHE A 19 -10.19 2.52 4.12
C PHE A 19 -11.52 3.24 3.96
N SER A 20 -11.45 4.56 4.10
CA SER A 20 -12.64 5.42 3.97
C SER A 20 -13.25 5.35 2.56
N LYS A 21 -12.42 5.15 1.53
CA LYS A 21 -12.83 5.09 0.12
C LYS A 21 -12.14 3.94 -0.62
N PRO A 22 -12.61 2.70 -0.48
CA PRO A 22 -12.03 1.57 -1.20
C PRO A 22 -12.19 1.71 -2.73
N GLN A 23 -13.16 2.50 -3.19
CA GLN A 23 -13.39 2.81 -4.61
C GLN A 23 -12.27 3.65 -5.24
N ALA A 24 -11.51 4.37 -4.40
CA ALA A 24 -10.36 5.15 -4.84
C ALA A 24 -9.08 4.31 -4.96
N LEU A 25 -9.12 3.04 -4.52
CA LEU A 25 -8.01 2.12 -4.63
C LEU A 25 -8.05 1.45 -6.01
N GLY A 26 -6.96 1.56 -6.76
CA GLY A 26 -6.82 0.89 -8.05
C GLY A 26 -6.20 -0.49 -7.87
N HIS A 27 -4.88 -0.51 -7.69
CA HIS A 27 -4.10 -1.75 -7.59
C HIS A 27 -3.06 -1.64 -6.48
N VAL A 28 -2.74 -2.77 -5.85
CA VAL A 28 -1.59 -2.88 -4.94
C VAL A 28 -0.60 -3.87 -5.52
N GLU A 29 0.65 -3.43 -5.63
CA GLU A 29 1.76 -4.26 -6.08
C GLU A 29 2.72 -4.48 -4.92
N LEU A 30 3.13 -5.74 -4.76
CA LEU A 30 4.09 -6.16 -3.73
C LEU A 30 5.38 -6.57 -4.43
N PHE A 31 6.47 -5.94 -4.02
CA PHE A 31 7.80 -6.26 -4.49
C PHE A 31 8.58 -6.94 -3.38
N SER A 32 9.27 -8.02 -3.75
CA SER A 32 10.24 -8.67 -2.88
C SER A 32 11.53 -8.89 -3.64
N GLY A 33 12.61 -8.33 -3.10
CA GLY A 33 13.98 -8.60 -3.54
C GLY A 33 14.91 -8.50 -2.35
N VAL A 34 15.81 -7.52 -2.38
CA VAL A 34 16.69 -7.18 -1.24
C VAL A 34 15.89 -6.57 -0.07
N ALA A 35 14.80 -5.87 -0.38
CA ALA A 35 13.84 -5.32 0.57
C ALA A 35 12.41 -5.57 0.07
N THR A 36 11.45 -5.42 0.97
CA THR A 36 10.03 -5.45 0.63
C THR A 36 9.55 -4.06 0.29
N ALA A 37 8.78 -3.91 -0.79
CA ALA A 37 8.11 -2.65 -1.10
C ALA A 37 6.63 -2.89 -1.44
N VAL A 38 5.79 -1.95 -1.03
CA VAL A 38 4.35 -1.93 -1.29
C VAL A 38 4.07 -0.68 -2.12
N LEU A 39 3.62 -0.88 -3.35
CA LEU A 39 3.15 0.20 -4.22
C LEU A 39 1.62 0.20 -4.22
N LEU A 40 1.03 1.27 -3.71
CA LEU A 40 -0.41 1.47 -3.76
C LEU A 40 -0.74 2.48 -4.86
N ARG A 41 -1.44 2.00 -5.88
CA ARG A 41 -2.01 2.84 -6.93
C ARG A 41 -3.42 3.26 -6.55
N HIS A 42 -3.67 4.56 -6.54
CA HIS A 42 -4.96 5.15 -6.19
C HIS A 42 -5.44 6.12 -7.26
N THR A 43 -6.74 6.10 -7.54
CA THR A 43 -7.40 6.93 -8.56
C THR A 43 -7.95 8.24 -7.99
N ALA A 44 -7.99 8.38 -6.67
CA ALA A 44 -8.36 9.61 -6.00
C ALA A 44 -7.50 9.83 -4.74
N PRO A 45 -7.46 11.05 -4.18
CA PRO A 45 -6.70 11.31 -2.95
C PRO A 45 -7.15 10.39 -1.80
N LEU A 46 -6.16 9.78 -1.14
CA LEU A 46 -6.37 8.98 0.06
C LEU A 46 -6.56 9.90 1.28
N ALA A 47 -7.38 9.49 2.24
CA ALA A 47 -7.51 10.23 3.49
C ALA A 47 -6.21 10.14 4.30
N GLU A 48 -5.86 11.20 5.05
CA GLU A 48 -4.66 11.20 5.90
C GLU A 48 -4.65 10.03 6.91
N ALA A 49 -5.83 9.64 7.41
CA ALA A 49 -5.97 8.49 8.29
C ALA A 49 -5.61 7.17 7.60
N ASP A 50 -6.03 6.99 6.33
CA ASP A 50 -5.72 5.80 5.52
C ASP A 50 -4.22 5.76 5.20
N LEU A 51 -3.61 6.91 4.91
CA LEU A 51 -2.16 7.06 4.71
C LEU A 51 -1.36 6.71 5.97
N ALA A 52 -1.79 7.19 7.14
CA ALA A 52 -1.15 6.86 8.41
C ALA A 52 -1.22 5.35 8.71
N LEU A 53 -2.35 4.70 8.42
CA LEU A 53 -2.51 3.25 8.54
C LEU A 53 -1.55 2.50 7.61
N LEU A 54 -1.42 2.91 6.34
CA LEU A 54 -0.47 2.33 5.38
C LEU A 54 0.97 2.46 5.84
N GLN A 55 1.33 3.66 6.30
CA GLN A 55 2.69 3.95 6.75
C GLN A 55 3.04 3.09 7.97
N ALA A 56 2.14 2.99 8.94
CA ALA A 56 2.31 2.16 10.13
C ALA A 56 2.41 0.67 9.75
N PHE A 57 1.56 0.21 8.83
CA PHE A 57 1.59 -1.16 8.32
C PHE A 57 2.93 -1.48 7.64
N CYS A 58 3.38 -0.63 6.72
CA CYS A 58 4.65 -0.82 6.03
C CYS A 58 5.83 -0.79 7.00
N SER A 59 5.85 0.15 7.95
CA SER A 59 6.87 0.20 9.01
C SER A 59 6.89 -1.05 9.88
N LYS A 60 5.72 -1.58 10.27
CA LYS A 60 5.59 -2.84 11.05
C LYS A 60 6.22 -4.03 10.32
N HIS A 61 6.03 -4.09 8.99
CA HIS A 61 6.53 -5.18 8.17
C HIS A 61 7.92 -4.93 7.55
N GLY A 62 8.56 -3.80 7.88
CA GLY A 62 9.85 -3.41 7.28
C GLY A 62 9.77 -3.20 5.77
N ALA A 63 8.60 -2.81 5.27
CA ALA A 63 8.34 -2.57 3.87
C ALA A 63 8.43 -1.07 3.53
N GLN A 64 8.89 -0.76 2.33
CA GLN A 64 8.88 0.60 1.79
C GLN A 64 7.52 0.90 1.17
N LEU A 65 6.89 1.99 1.58
CA LEU A 65 5.62 2.46 1.03
C LEU A 65 5.87 3.38 -0.17
N TRP A 66 5.23 3.06 -1.29
CA TRP A 66 5.18 3.89 -2.48
C TRP A 66 3.72 4.18 -2.85
N LEU A 67 3.40 5.43 -3.14
CA LEU A 67 2.06 5.87 -3.52
C LEU A 67 2.10 6.35 -4.96
N HIS A 68 1.25 5.78 -5.80
CA HIS A 68 1.08 6.21 -7.19
C HIS A 68 -0.34 6.71 -7.36
N GLY A 69 -0.50 8.04 -7.27
CA GLY A 69 -1.75 8.69 -7.58
C GLY A 69 -1.93 8.87 -9.09
N ASP A 70 -3.17 9.14 -9.50
CA ASP A 70 -3.50 9.55 -10.88
C ASP A 70 -3.14 11.02 -11.18
N GLY A 71 -2.38 11.67 -10.29
CA GLY A 71 -1.76 12.95 -10.61
C GLY A 71 -0.65 12.71 -11.62
N GLU A 72 -0.71 13.35 -12.78
CA GLU A 72 0.43 13.38 -13.70
C GLU A 72 1.70 13.69 -12.90
N PRO A 73 2.85 13.03 -13.18
CA PRO A 73 4.11 13.42 -12.58
C PRO A 73 4.29 14.91 -12.86
N GLN A 74 4.17 15.73 -11.81
CA GLN A 74 4.39 17.17 -11.95
C GLN A 74 5.87 17.34 -12.33
N PRO A 75 6.16 18.08 -13.42
CA PRO A 75 7.52 18.26 -13.93
C PRO A 75 8.43 18.99 -12.96
#